data_AF-A0A256XX77-F1
#
_entry.id   AF-A0A256XX77-F1
#
_cell.length_a   1.000
_cell.length_b   1.000
_cell.length_c   1.000
_cell.angle_alpha   90.00
_cell.angle_beta   90.00
_cell.angle_gamma   90.00
#
_symmetry.space_group_name_H-M   'P 1'
#
loop_
_entity.id
_entity.type
_entity.pdbx_description
1 polymer ?
#
loop_
_entity_poly.entity_id
_entity_poly.type
_entity_poly.pdbx_seq_one_letter_code
_entity_poly.pdbx_strand_id
1 'polypeptide(L)'
;MDLILFLSYIFAFAMIFYGLFNFQIKAIFIRNQKFVCSRCGECCRLLVSLDKQDIETIKDKGHKNFFYVKNKKKYLKRVKGYCMFLKFNNGKASCSIYDYRPKICRNFPKVKVFGVDAYDPRCNAFKLPKFLRWF
;
A
#
# COMPACT_ATOMS: atom_id res chain seq x y z
N MET A 1 -31.85 -25.87 19.56
CA MET A 1 -31.18 -24.69 18.99
C MET A 1 -31.50 -24.69 17.51
N ASP A 2 -32.30 -23.73 17.04
CA ASP A 2 -32.85 -23.76 15.68
C ASP A 2 -31.73 -23.65 14.64
N LEU A 3 -31.73 -24.55 13.66
CA LEU A 3 -30.73 -24.61 12.58
C LEU A 3 -30.57 -23.25 11.88
N ILE A 4 -31.65 -22.48 11.77
CA ILE A 4 -31.66 -21.13 11.18
C ILE A 4 -30.83 -20.14 12.02
N LEU A 5 -30.94 -20.17 13.35
CA LEU A 5 -30.17 -19.31 14.25
C LEU A 5 -28.68 -19.68 14.23
N PHE A 6 -28.36 -20.97 14.08
CA PHE A 6 -26.98 -21.41 13.94
C PHE A 6 -26.35 -20.92 12.62
N LEU A 7 -27.07 -21.06 11.51
CA LEU A 7 -26.61 -20.61 10.19
C LEU A 7 -26.45 -19.08 10.12
N SER A 8 -27.37 -18.32 10.72
CA SER A 8 -27.27 -16.86 10.76
C SER A 8 -26.06 -16.38 11.57
N TYR A 9 -25.75 -17.06 12.67
CA TYR A 9 -24.55 -16.78 13.47
C TYR A 9 -23.26 -17.07 12.70
N ILE A 10 -23.16 -18.21 12.01
CA ILE A 10 -22.00 -18.54 11.17
C ILE A 10 -21.81 -17.48 10.08
N PHE A 11 -22.89 -17.07 9.41
CA PHE A 11 -22.82 -16.07 8.37
C PHE A 11 -22.36 -14.72 8.91
N ALA A 12 -22.91 -14.26 10.03
CA ALA A 12 -22.49 -13.03 10.70
C ALA A 12 -21.01 -13.10 11.11
N PHE A 13 -20.58 -14.22 11.68
CA PHE A 13 -19.19 -14.44 12.05
C PHE A 13 -18.26 -14.43 10.83
N ALA A 14 -18.63 -15.09 9.73
CA ALA A 14 -17.86 -15.10 8.49
C ALA A 14 -17.74 -13.68 7.90
N MET A 15 -18.81 -12.88 7.94
CA MET A 15 -18.79 -11.48 7.48
C MET A 15 -17.90 -10.60 8.35
N ILE A 16 -17.97 -10.74 9.68
CA ILE A 16 -17.10 -10.02 10.61
C ILE A 16 -15.64 -10.42 10.38
N PHE A 17 -15.38 -11.72 10.31
CA PHE A 17 -14.04 -12.27 10.07
C PHE A 17 -13.48 -11.76 8.73
N TYR A 18 -14.27 -11.82 7.67
CA TYR A 18 -13.87 -11.27 6.37
C TYR A 18 -13.57 -9.77 6.46
N GLY A 19 -14.40 -8.98 7.15
CA GLY A 19 -14.16 -7.56 7.36
C GLY A 19 -12.83 -7.28 8.07
N LEU A 20 -12.53 -8.03 9.13
CA LEU A 20 -11.29 -7.90 9.90
C LEU A 20 -10.05 -8.33 9.11
N PHE A 21 -10.19 -9.34 8.24
CA PHE A 21 -9.07 -9.95 7.52
C PHE A 21 -9.05 -9.66 6.00
N ASN A 22 -9.87 -8.73 5.52
CA ASN A 22 -10.04 -8.45 4.08
C ASN A 22 -8.70 -8.16 3.39
N PHE A 23 -7.85 -7.34 4.02
CA PHE A 23 -6.53 -7.01 3.48
C PHE A 23 -5.65 -8.26 3.36
N GLN A 24 -5.60 -9.07 4.42
CA GLN A 24 -4.77 -10.27 4.50
C GLN A 24 -5.22 -11.30 3.48
N ILE A 25 -6.53 -11.52 3.37
CA ILE A 25 -7.15 -12.41 2.38
C ILE A 25 -6.76 -11.93 0.98
N LYS A 26 -7.03 -10.67 0.63
CA LYS A 26 -6.67 -10.10 -0.69
C LYS A 26 -5.19 -10.26 -1.01
N ALA A 27 -4.30 -10.02 -0.04
CA ALA A 27 -2.86 -10.15 -0.21
C ALA A 27 -2.43 -11.59 -0.51
N ILE A 28 -3.01 -12.57 0.20
CA ILE A 28 -2.75 -14.00 -0.02
C ILE A 28 -3.23 -14.42 -1.42
N PHE A 29 -4.38 -13.94 -1.87
CA PHE A 29 -4.91 -14.29 -3.20
C PHE A 29 -4.04 -13.78 -4.36
N ILE A 30 -3.35 -12.64 -4.19
CA ILE A 30 -2.49 -12.06 -5.24
C ILE A 30 -1.02 -12.47 -5.15
N ARG A 31 -0.60 -13.15 -4.06
CA ARG A 31 0.83 -13.40 -3.75
C ARG A 31 1.62 -14.09 -4.86
N ASN A 32 0.99 -14.94 -5.66
CA ASN A 32 1.64 -15.73 -6.71
C ASN A 32 1.63 -15.03 -8.09
N GLN A 33 1.06 -13.83 -8.19
CA GLN A 33 1.04 -13.09 -9.47
C GLN A 33 2.41 -12.47 -9.76
N LYS A 34 2.81 -12.49 -11.04
CA LYS A 34 4.03 -11.77 -11.47
C LYS A 34 3.82 -10.27 -11.30
N PHE A 35 4.72 -9.62 -10.59
CA PHE A 35 4.66 -8.17 -10.40
C PHE A 35 5.34 -7.43 -11.56
N VAL A 36 4.56 -6.58 -12.23
CA VAL A 36 5.07 -5.59 -13.20
C VAL A 36 4.43 -4.25 -12.89
N CYS A 37 5.25 -3.22 -12.64
CA CYS A 37 4.74 -1.90 -12.31
C CYS A 37 4.03 -1.26 -13.52
N SER A 38 2.74 -0.96 -13.35
CA SER A 38 1.90 -0.28 -14.35
C SER A 38 2.15 1.22 -14.45
N ARG A 39 2.98 1.80 -13.55
CA ARG A 39 3.22 3.24 -13.42
C ARG A 39 1.92 4.06 -13.22
N CYS A 40 1.03 3.54 -12.39
CA CYS A 40 -0.26 4.18 -12.07
C CYS A 40 -0.19 5.34 -11.07
N GLY A 41 0.83 5.36 -10.19
CA GLY A 41 0.94 6.35 -9.11
C GLY A 41 0.13 6.03 -7.84
N GLU A 42 -0.58 4.91 -7.76
CA GLU A 42 -1.34 4.53 -6.55
C GLU A 42 -0.46 4.39 -5.30
N CYS A 43 0.78 3.89 -5.47
CA CYS A 43 1.75 3.83 -4.38
C CYS A 43 2.08 5.23 -3.79
N CYS A 44 1.97 6.29 -4.59
CA CYS A 44 2.19 7.66 -4.15
C CYS A 44 1.01 8.23 -3.34
N ARG A 45 -0.14 7.55 -3.27
CA ARG A 45 -1.24 7.93 -2.37
C ARG A 45 -1.00 7.44 -0.92
N LEU A 46 -0.08 6.50 -0.73
CA LEU A 46 0.21 5.94 0.59
C LEU A 46 0.93 6.96 1.48
N LEU A 47 0.68 6.85 2.79
CA LEU A 47 1.42 7.59 3.79
C LEU A 47 2.77 6.89 4.05
N VAL A 48 3.86 7.49 3.59
CA VAL A 48 5.20 6.91 3.69
C VAL A 48 5.95 7.52 4.86
N SER A 49 6.30 6.68 5.83
CA SER A 49 7.22 7.07 6.90
C SER A 49 8.67 7.06 6.42
N LEU A 50 9.47 7.98 6.93
CA LEU A 50 10.89 8.10 6.61
C LEU A 50 11.73 7.75 7.84
N ASP A 51 12.76 6.95 7.64
CA ASP A 51 13.83 6.78 8.61
C ASP A 51 14.88 7.91 8.50
N LYS A 52 15.91 7.88 9.35
CA LYS A 52 16.96 8.90 9.36
C LYS A 52 17.77 8.88 8.05
N GLN A 53 18.11 7.69 7.56
CA GLN A 53 18.92 7.49 6.36
C GLN A 53 18.20 7.99 5.10
N ASP A 54 16.91 7.71 4.96
CA ASP A 54 16.08 8.21 3.87
C ASP A 54 16.07 9.75 3.86
N ILE A 55 16.01 10.38 5.05
CA ILE A 55 16.00 11.85 5.17
C ILE A 55 17.34 12.45 4.78
N GLU A 56 18.44 11.90 5.29
CA GLU A 56 19.80 12.34 4.98
C GLU A 56 20.05 12.23 3.48
N THR A 57 19.77 11.06 2.88
CA THR A 57 19.93 10.83 1.44
C THR A 57 19.15 11.86 0.60
N ILE A 58 17.90 12.15 0.96
CA ILE A 58 17.07 13.11 0.21
C ILE A 58 17.57 14.55 0.40
N LYS A 59 18.05 14.91 1.61
CA LYS A 59 18.64 16.23 1.88
C LYS A 59 19.94 16.45 1.11
N ASP A 60 20.81 15.43 1.05
CA ASP A 60 22.10 15.51 0.34
C ASP A 60 21.92 15.71 -1.17
N LYS A 61 20.76 15.28 -1.71
CA LYS A 61 20.34 15.56 -3.09
C LYS A 61 19.68 16.93 -3.28
N GLY A 62 19.74 17.81 -2.27
CA GLY A 62 19.30 19.20 -2.34
C GLY A 62 17.82 19.43 -2.01
N HIS A 63 17.06 18.40 -1.65
CA HIS A 63 15.63 18.56 -1.35
C HIS A 63 15.42 19.12 0.07
N LYS A 64 14.64 20.18 0.16
CA LYS A 64 14.23 20.82 1.42
C LYS A 64 12.72 20.70 1.60
N ASN A 65 12.27 20.82 2.85
CA ASN A 65 10.84 20.89 3.19
C ASN A 65 9.99 19.71 2.70
N PHE A 66 10.56 18.51 2.56
CA PHE A 66 9.88 17.37 1.93
C PHE A 66 9.13 16.42 2.87
N PHE A 67 9.25 16.62 4.18
CA PHE A 67 8.58 15.79 5.19
C PHE A 67 7.92 16.65 6.26
N TYR A 68 7.01 16.04 7.03
CA TYR A 68 6.41 16.62 8.22
C TYR A 68 6.48 15.61 9.37
N VAL A 69 6.34 16.10 10.61
CA VAL A 69 6.40 15.27 11.82
C VAL A 69 4.99 15.05 12.36
N LYS A 70 4.64 13.80 12.63
CA LYS A 70 3.39 13.44 13.32
C LYS A 70 3.68 12.31 14.30
N ASN A 71 3.29 12.46 15.57
CA ASN A 71 3.48 11.45 16.63
C ASN A 71 4.93 10.93 16.70
N LYS A 72 5.92 11.85 16.74
CA LYS A 72 7.37 11.56 16.74
C LYS A 72 7.89 10.80 15.50
N LYS A 73 7.06 10.57 14.47
CA LYS A 73 7.45 9.90 13.21
C LYS A 73 7.58 10.88 12.04
N LYS A 74 8.60 10.61 11.23
CA LYS A 74 8.98 11.22 9.94
C LYS A 74 7.99 10.84 8.82
N TYR A 75 7.27 11.72 8.13
CA TYR A 75 6.46 11.31 6.96
C TYR A 75 6.69 12.20 5.74
N LEU A 76 6.72 11.61 4.54
CA LEU A 76 6.73 12.37 3.29
C LEU A 76 5.51 13.28 3.18
N LYS A 77 5.74 14.53 2.77
CA LYS A 77 4.65 15.48 2.52
C LYS A 77 3.81 15.02 1.34
N ARG A 78 2.51 15.33 1.46
CA ARG A 78 1.52 15.05 0.43
C ARG A 78 0.92 16.37 -0.07
N VAL A 79 0.73 16.46 -1.38
CA VAL A 79 0.10 17.58 -2.09
C VAL A 79 -1.09 17.02 -2.85
N LYS A 80 -2.29 17.57 -2.63
CA LYS A 80 -3.55 17.10 -3.24
C LYS A 80 -3.77 15.58 -3.09
N GLY A 81 -3.40 15.01 -1.95
CA GLY A 81 -3.56 13.58 -1.68
C GLY A 81 -2.47 12.66 -2.24
N TYR A 82 -1.45 13.16 -2.93
CA TYR A 82 -0.33 12.36 -3.45
C TYR A 82 1.00 12.80 -2.84
N CYS A 83 2.00 11.92 -2.86
CA CYS A 83 3.39 12.26 -2.54
C CYS A 83 3.84 13.47 -3.38
N MET A 84 4.50 14.44 -2.74
CA MET A 84 4.99 15.65 -3.41
C MET A 84 5.98 15.39 -4.57
N PHE A 85 6.63 14.23 -4.58
CA PHE A 85 7.59 13.84 -5.61
C PHE A 85 6.94 13.12 -6.81
N LEU A 86 5.62 12.96 -6.81
CA LEU A 86 4.89 12.38 -7.94
C LEU A 86 4.88 13.36 -9.12
N LYS A 87 5.17 12.84 -10.31
CA LYS A 87 5.01 13.51 -11.59
C LYS A 87 4.19 12.62 -12.52
N PHE A 88 3.41 13.22 -13.40
CA PHE A 88 2.70 12.51 -14.46
C PHE A 88 3.21 12.99 -15.81
N ASN A 89 3.66 12.06 -16.63
CA ASN A 89 4.10 12.30 -18.00
C ASN A 89 3.27 11.39 -18.91
N ASN A 90 2.48 11.97 -19.81
CA ASN A 90 1.61 11.23 -20.76
C ASN A 90 0.77 10.13 -20.09
N GLY A 91 0.12 10.46 -18.96
CA GLY A 91 -0.71 9.53 -18.20
C GLY A 91 0.06 8.48 -17.38
N LYS A 92 1.39 8.44 -17.44
CA LYS A 92 2.23 7.54 -16.64
C LYS A 92 2.87 8.27 -15.47
N ALA A 93 2.78 7.68 -14.29
CA ALA A 93 3.46 8.18 -13.11
C ALA A 93 4.98 8.02 -13.21
N SER A 94 5.70 8.99 -12.68
CA SER A 94 7.13 9.00 -12.43
C SER A 94 7.41 9.65 -11.06
N CYS A 95 8.56 9.35 -10.48
CA CYS A 95 8.98 9.93 -9.22
C CYS A 95 10.21 10.81 -9.47
N SER A 96 10.19 12.06 -9.01
CA SER A 96 11.32 12.99 -9.19
C SER A 96 12.57 12.60 -8.40
N ILE A 97 12.44 11.68 -7.44
CA ILE A 97 13.55 11.17 -6.61
C ILE A 97 13.77 9.66 -6.83
N TYR A 98 13.45 9.14 -8.02
CA TYR A 98 13.34 7.70 -8.29
C TYR A 98 14.56 6.87 -7.84
N ASP A 99 15.76 7.39 -8.06
CA ASP A 99 17.02 6.67 -7.81
C ASP A 99 17.36 6.54 -6.31
N TYR A 100 16.88 7.50 -5.51
CA TYR A 100 17.12 7.57 -4.07
C TYR A 100 15.79 7.59 -3.29
N ARG A 101 14.81 6.83 -3.81
CA ARG A 101 13.52 6.65 -3.14
C ARG A 101 13.70 6.06 -1.74
N PRO A 102 12.83 6.45 -0.78
CA PRO A 102 12.79 5.84 0.54
C PRO A 102 12.73 4.32 0.50
N LYS A 103 13.27 3.65 1.51
CA LYS A 103 13.27 2.18 1.59
C LYS A 103 11.88 1.57 1.41
N ILE A 104 10.86 2.17 2.03
CA ILE A 104 9.45 1.73 1.90
C ILE A 104 8.98 1.81 0.44
N CYS A 105 9.31 2.89 -0.27
CA CYS A 105 8.94 3.07 -1.68
C CYS A 105 9.66 2.09 -2.61
N ARG A 106 10.91 1.70 -2.30
CA ARG A 106 11.67 0.70 -3.06
C ARG A 106 11.11 -0.71 -2.88
N ASN A 107 10.64 -1.03 -1.68
CA ASN A 107 10.14 -2.35 -1.34
C ASN A 107 8.68 -2.57 -1.79
N PHE A 108 7.91 -1.50 -2.00
CA PHE A 108 6.54 -1.61 -2.48
C PHE A 108 6.47 -2.33 -3.84
N PRO A 109 5.53 -3.28 -4.06
CA PRO A 109 4.39 -3.64 -3.22
C PRO A 109 4.61 -4.85 -2.29
N LYS A 110 5.85 -5.27 -2.02
CA LYS A 110 6.11 -6.46 -1.20
C LYS A 110 5.71 -6.23 0.26
N VAL A 111 4.99 -7.18 0.84
CA VAL A 111 4.56 -7.19 2.25
C VAL A 111 4.67 -8.61 2.80
N LYS A 112 4.66 -8.74 4.14
CA LYS A 112 4.51 -10.04 4.81
C LYS A 112 3.16 -10.08 5.51
N VAL A 113 2.40 -11.14 5.24
CA VAL A 113 1.08 -11.38 5.83
C VAL A 113 1.11 -12.74 6.51
N PHE A 114 0.86 -12.77 7.82
CA PHE A 114 0.98 -14.00 8.64
C PHE A 114 2.31 -14.75 8.44
N GLY A 115 3.41 -14.01 8.31
CA GLY A 115 4.75 -14.57 8.09
C GLY A 115 5.04 -15.00 6.64
N VAL A 116 4.06 -14.97 5.74
CA VAL A 116 4.19 -15.35 4.34
C VAL A 116 4.43 -14.13 3.46
N ASP A 117 5.33 -14.25 2.48
CA ASP A 117 5.54 -13.21 1.48
C ASP A 117 4.30 -13.06 0.58
N ALA A 118 3.88 -11.81 0.42
CA ALA A 118 2.70 -11.44 -0.35
C ALA A 118 2.89 -10.05 -0.98
N TYR A 119 1.83 -9.57 -1.63
CA TYR A 119 1.78 -8.22 -2.18
C TYR A 119 0.70 -7.38 -1.55
N ASP A 120 0.94 -6.07 -1.51
CA ASP A 120 0.00 -5.07 -1.03
C ASP A 120 -1.20 -4.96 -2.00
N PRO A 121 -2.42 -5.29 -1.57
CA PRO A 121 -3.63 -5.21 -2.41
C PRO A 121 -3.97 -3.81 -2.91
N ARG A 122 -3.37 -2.76 -2.32
CA ARG A 122 -3.55 -1.38 -2.79
C ARG A 122 -2.78 -1.10 -4.09
N CYS A 123 -1.90 -2.01 -4.51
CA CYS A 123 -1.23 -1.95 -5.80
C CYS A 123 -2.18 -2.38 -6.93
N ASN A 124 -2.43 -1.47 -7.87
CA ASN A 124 -3.32 -1.77 -9.00
C ASN A 124 -2.71 -2.70 -10.08
N ALA A 125 -1.45 -3.14 -9.91
CA ALA A 125 -0.81 -4.06 -10.85
C ALA A 125 -1.39 -5.48 -10.76
N PHE A 126 -2.02 -5.82 -9.64
CA PHE A 126 -2.58 -7.14 -9.38
C PHE A 126 -4.06 -7.20 -9.71
N LYS A 127 -4.51 -8.37 -10.18
CA LYS A 127 -5.92 -8.62 -10.46
C LYS A 127 -6.54 -9.41 -9.32
N LEU A 128 -7.49 -8.80 -8.62
CA LEU A 128 -8.29 -9.49 -7.62
C LEU A 128 -9.41 -10.32 -8.27
N PRO A 129 -9.74 -11.50 -7.72
CA PRO A 129 -10.95 -12.24 -8.07
C PRO A 129 -12.20 -11.36 -7.98
N LYS A 130 -13.19 -11.60 -8.83
CA LYS A 130 -14.44 -10.82 -8.87
C LYS A 130 -15.09 -10.66 -7.49
N PHE A 131 -15.14 -11.75 -6.71
CA PHE A 131 -15.77 -11.76 -5.39
C PHE A 131 -15.02 -10.94 -4.33
N LEU A 132 -13.73 -10.63 -4.53
CA LEU A 132 -12.93 -9.81 -3.61
C LEU A 132 -12.87 -8.32 -4.00
N ARG A 133 -13.56 -7.91 -5.08
CA ARG A 133 -13.54 -6.51 -5.56
C ARG A 133 -14.59 -5.61 -4.92
N TRP A 134 -15.60 -6.17 -4.24
CA TRP A 134 -16.83 -5.48 -3.84
C TRP A 134 -16.89 -5.02 -2.38
N PHE A 135 -15.85 -5.32 -1.58
CA PHE A 135 -15.79 -4.98 -0.16
C PHE A 135 -14.44 -4.36 0.23
#